data_AF-X1LE17-F1
#
_entry.id   AF-X1LE17-F1
#
_cell.length_a   1.000
_cell.length_b   1.000
_cell.length_c   1.000
_cell.angle_alpha   90.00
_cell.angle_beta   90.00
_cell.angle_gamma   90.00
#
_symmetry.space_group_name_H-M   'P 1'
#
loop_
_entity.id
_entity.type
_entity.pdbx_description
1 polymer ?
#
loop_
_entity_poly.entity_id
_entity_poly.type
_entity_poly.pdbx_seq_one_letter_code
_entity_poly.pdbx_strand_id
1 'polypeptide(L)'
;AARKEDKNLFHITIDLPSLVKASSFDVPIEESPKPVAGYSGVEVEISDWWEEGNQNYGFVKKLVNIGVPKITQQIGRRYATLLRKNILIRVNERRCPVFNHCVWSSNRFVERRGHGRIQARFDFNEVLRSEQRCYACGNLIQPNEDNCQNCGDTGKVKTRECVIKGWVGIQRFDSLNRFGLDFIRNGRAILIDEKDAVFTWTPETTGEKKMEYPGDQLTGRIVGEVYIDHVPTDFVKIDFQRTSPEWAEVIKFLRGESSLWPETQRKNNEPDNDSYIYKLFQGYRRIRTFGKTDMYMGYWDQSKGAPSRISRDVENELYEKFLKNEPGFGPKDDSGWWKYVEAADIRPAPEIRDCPDCGAQ
;
A
#
# COMPACT_ATOMS: atom_id res chain seq x y z
N ALA A 1 20.76 -13.55 23.34
CA ALA A 1 19.92 -14.45 22.51
C ALA A 1 20.04 -15.89 23.00
N ALA A 2 18.98 -16.69 22.86
CA ALA A 2 19.06 -18.14 23.08
C ALA A 2 17.99 -18.87 22.26
N ARG A 3 18.32 -20.08 21.80
CA ARG A 3 17.37 -21.07 21.26
C ARG A 3 16.78 -21.89 22.40
N LYS A 4 15.73 -22.67 22.12
CA LYS A 4 15.00 -23.42 23.17
C LYS A 4 15.89 -24.47 23.84
N GLU A 5 16.70 -25.14 23.04
CA GLU A 5 17.63 -26.21 23.39
C GLU A 5 18.89 -25.74 24.12
N ASP A 6 19.24 -24.45 24.03
CA ASP A 6 20.44 -23.91 24.65
C ASP A 6 20.35 -23.96 26.18
N LYS A 7 21.48 -24.15 26.87
CA LYS A 7 21.54 -24.08 28.34
C LYS A 7 21.64 -22.65 28.84
N ASN A 8 22.36 -21.81 28.10
CA ASN A 8 22.73 -20.45 28.48
C ASN A 8 22.11 -19.42 27.53
N LEU A 9 22.06 -18.19 28.00
CA LEU A 9 21.87 -16.97 27.22
C LEU A 9 23.22 -16.42 26.82
N PHE A 10 23.35 -16.06 25.54
CA PHE A 10 24.51 -15.38 24.99
C PHE A 10 24.25 -13.88 24.92
N HIS A 11 25.15 -13.10 25.50
CA HIS A 11 25.14 -11.64 25.49
C HIS A 11 26.32 -11.12 24.69
N ILE A 12 26.08 -10.06 23.93
CA ILE A 12 27.09 -9.38 23.12
C ILE A 12 26.81 -7.89 23.26
N THR A 13 27.83 -7.13 23.70
CA THR A 13 27.76 -5.68 23.84
C THR A 13 28.62 -5.04 22.77
N ILE A 14 27.99 -4.28 21.87
CA ILE A 14 28.69 -3.58 20.79
C ILE A 14 28.81 -2.11 21.16
N ASP A 15 29.97 -1.73 21.68
CA ASP A 15 30.33 -0.34 21.96
C ASP A 15 31.29 0.19 20.89
N LEU A 16 30.73 0.97 19.95
CA LEU A 16 31.47 1.49 18.79
C LEU A 16 32.69 2.35 19.19
N PRO A 17 32.57 3.35 20.08
CA PRO A 17 33.72 4.07 20.62
C PRO A 17 34.85 3.17 21.13
N SER A 18 34.52 2.16 21.93
CA SER A 18 35.52 1.24 22.49
C SER A 18 36.19 0.38 21.41
N LEU A 19 35.43 -0.13 20.44
CA LEU A 19 35.97 -0.94 19.33
C LEU A 19 36.91 -0.12 18.43
N VAL A 20 36.53 1.12 18.10
CA VAL A 20 37.39 2.03 17.32
C VAL A 20 38.67 2.34 18.08
N LYS A 21 38.58 2.64 19.38
CA LYS A 21 39.76 2.89 20.23
C LYS A 21 40.67 1.66 20.32
N ALA A 22 40.10 0.46 20.36
CA ALA A 22 40.84 -0.80 20.39
C ALA A 22 41.43 -1.20 19.02
N SER A 23 41.00 -0.56 17.92
CA SER A 23 41.34 -0.95 16.54
C SER A 23 41.06 -2.43 16.24
N SER A 24 40.07 -3.01 16.92
CA SER A 24 39.62 -4.39 16.73
C SER A 24 38.09 -4.43 16.72
N PHE A 25 37.55 -5.31 15.87
CA PHE A 25 36.11 -5.58 15.76
C PHE A 25 35.72 -6.90 16.46
N ASP A 26 36.62 -7.48 17.24
CA ASP A 26 36.34 -8.65 18.05
C ASP A 26 35.53 -8.25 19.28
N VAL A 27 34.34 -8.81 19.43
CA VAL A 27 33.45 -8.56 20.57
C VAL A 27 33.34 -9.84 21.39
N PRO A 28 33.64 -9.81 22.71
CA PRO A 28 33.52 -10.99 23.55
C PRO A 28 32.05 -11.42 23.69
N ILE A 29 31.85 -12.73 23.79
CA ILE A 29 30.54 -13.32 24.06
C ILE A 29 30.48 -13.66 25.55
N GLU A 30 29.49 -13.12 26.24
CA GLU A 30 29.23 -13.44 27.64
C GLU A 30 28.09 -14.46 27.74
N GLU A 31 28.21 -15.39 28.68
CA GLU A 31 27.20 -16.43 28.93
C GLU A 31 26.58 -16.26 30.31
N SER A 32 25.26 -16.44 30.39
CA SER A 32 24.52 -16.43 31.65
C SER A 32 23.42 -17.49 31.65
N PRO A 33 22.95 -17.96 32.81
CA PRO A 33 21.83 -18.89 32.86
C PRO A 33 20.54 -18.24 32.32
N LYS A 34 19.69 -19.05 31.69
CA LYS A 34 18.37 -18.59 31.25
C LYS A 34 17.50 -18.17 32.45
N PRO A 35 16.70 -17.09 32.32
CA PRO A 35 15.80 -16.64 33.38
C PRO A 35 14.70 -17.66 33.68
N VAL A 36 14.26 -18.38 32.64
CA VAL A 36 13.23 -19.43 32.73
C VAL A 36 13.59 -20.59 31.82
N ALA A 37 13.32 -21.81 32.27
CA ALA A 37 13.49 -23.02 31.47
C ALA A 37 12.66 -22.94 30.18
N GLY A 38 13.28 -23.26 29.05
CA GLY A 38 12.62 -23.23 27.74
C GLY A 38 12.47 -21.83 27.12
N TYR A 39 13.01 -20.77 27.74
CA TYR A 39 13.09 -19.46 27.11
C TYR A 39 13.85 -19.54 25.78
N SER A 40 13.29 -18.89 24.76
CA SER A 40 13.91 -18.71 23.45
C SER A 40 13.55 -17.34 22.90
N GLY A 41 14.55 -16.59 22.43
CA GLY A 41 14.32 -15.24 21.94
C GLY A 41 15.59 -14.42 21.80
N VAL A 42 15.39 -13.20 21.31
CA VAL A 42 16.43 -12.18 21.18
C VAL A 42 15.90 -10.91 21.82
N GLU A 43 16.69 -10.34 22.70
CA GLU A 43 16.51 -9.01 23.26
C GLU A 43 17.61 -8.12 22.68
N VAL A 44 17.23 -6.92 22.28
CA VAL A 44 18.16 -5.92 21.75
C VAL A 44 17.92 -4.64 22.52
N GLU A 45 18.91 -4.24 23.30
CA GLU A 45 18.92 -2.98 24.02
C GLU A 45 19.81 -1.97 23.29
N ILE A 46 19.35 -0.73 23.20
CA ILE A 46 20.11 0.39 22.63
C ILE A 46 20.10 1.50 23.68
N SER A 47 21.26 1.74 24.28
CA SER A 47 21.54 2.82 25.22
C SER A 47 22.42 3.90 24.60
N ASP A 48 22.76 4.94 25.37
CA ASP A 48 23.77 5.93 25.02
C ASP A 48 23.56 6.58 23.64
N TRP A 49 22.35 7.14 23.48
CA TRP A 49 21.95 7.85 22.27
C TRP A 49 22.89 9.02 21.94
N TRP A 50 22.92 9.39 20.66
CA TRP A 50 23.80 10.44 20.12
C TRP A 50 23.85 11.72 20.96
N GLU A 51 25.07 12.10 21.37
CA GLU A 51 25.38 13.29 22.15
C GLU A 51 25.23 14.61 21.38
N GLU A 52 25.26 15.73 22.11
CA GLU A 52 25.19 17.07 21.53
C GLU A 52 26.39 17.34 20.61
N GLY A 53 26.12 17.90 19.42
CA GLY A 53 27.11 18.03 18.34
C GLY A 53 27.04 16.92 17.28
N ASN A 54 26.36 15.80 17.54
CA ASN A 54 26.07 14.80 16.51
C ASN A 54 24.85 15.21 15.66
N GLN A 55 24.85 14.92 14.36
CA GLN A 55 23.72 15.19 13.45
C GLN A 55 22.40 14.54 13.88
N ASN A 56 22.47 13.42 14.62
CA ASN A 56 21.32 12.68 15.11
C ASN A 56 20.90 13.08 16.54
N TYR A 57 21.55 14.09 17.13
CA TYR A 57 21.20 14.60 18.46
C TYR A 57 19.71 14.95 18.54
N GLY A 58 19.10 14.58 19.68
CA GLY A 58 17.68 14.82 19.92
C GLY A 58 16.73 13.88 19.17
N PHE A 59 17.22 12.81 18.53
CA PHE A 59 16.39 11.78 17.91
C PHE A 59 15.30 11.24 18.86
N VAL A 60 15.66 10.92 20.10
CA VAL A 60 14.71 10.43 21.11
C VAL A 60 13.64 11.50 21.42
N LYS A 61 14.03 12.78 21.54
CA LYS A 61 13.07 13.89 21.73
C LYS A 61 12.10 13.96 20.55
N LYS A 62 12.59 13.80 19.32
CA LYS A 62 11.74 13.75 18.11
C LYS A 62 10.75 12.57 18.17
N LEU A 63 11.18 11.38 18.59
CA LEU A 63 10.31 10.21 18.76
C LEU A 63 9.22 10.46 19.81
N VAL A 64 9.59 11.01 20.97
CA VAL A 64 8.64 11.35 22.04
C VAL A 64 7.58 12.34 21.52
N ASN A 65 7.99 13.35 20.75
CA ASN A 65 7.09 14.36 20.18
C ASN A 65 6.09 13.79 19.15
N ILE A 66 6.40 12.67 18.47
CA ILE A 66 5.45 12.02 17.56
C ILE A 66 4.27 11.42 18.36
N GLY A 67 4.55 10.91 19.56
CA GLY A 67 3.59 10.27 20.45
C GLY A 67 3.29 8.81 20.08
N VAL A 68 3.12 7.98 21.12
CA VAL A 68 2.82 6.54 21.01
C VAL A 68 1.63 6.23 20.09
N PRO A 69 0.50 6.98 20.10
CA PRO A 69 -0.63 6.69 19.21
C PRO A 69 -0.25 6.76 17.71
N LYS A 70 0.55 7.76 17.33
CA LYS A 70 0.94 7.96 15.93
C LYS A 70 2.01 6.96 15.51
N ILE A 71 2.97 6.65 16.38
CA ILE A 71 3.99 5.61 16.15
C ILE A 71 3.31 4.25 15.93
N THR A 72 2.37 3.87 16.81
CA THR A 72 1.66 2.59 16.68
C THR A 72 0.84 2.49 15.40
N GLN A 73 0.22 3.59 14.95
CA GLN A 73 -0.46 3.64 13.64
C GLN A 73 0.51 3.50 12.47
N GLN A 74 1.67 4.19 12.51
CA GLN A 74 2.68 4.10 11.44
C GLN A 74 3.28 2.70 11.32
N ILE A 75 3.63 2.08 12.44
CA ILE A 75 4.10 0.68 12.49
C ILE A 75 2.98 -0.26 12.04
N GLY A 76 1.75 -0.01 12.51
CA GLY A 76 0.54 -0.74 12.13
C GLY A 76 0.29 -0.77 10.62
N ARG A 77 0.50 0.38 9.96
CA ARG A 77 0.45 0.48 8.50
C ARG A 77 1.61 -0.23 7.83
N ARG A 78 2.84 0.01 8.30
CA ARG A 78 4.05 -0.52 7.66
C ARG A 78 4.14 -2.05 7.71
N TYR A 79 3.60 -2.65 8.76
CA TYR A 79 3.61 -4.11 8.97
C TYR A 79 2.22 -4.73 8.93
N ALA A 80 1.25 -4.06 8.29
CA ALA A 80 -0.14 -4.54 8.22
C ALA A 80 -0.23 -5.99 7.71
N THR A 81 0.59 -6.34 6.71
CA THR A 81 0.66 -7.71 6.18
C THR A 81 1.06 -8.74 7.23
N LEU A 82 2.02 -8.42 8.10
CA LEU A 82 2.46 -9.31 9.17
C LEU A 82 1.44 -9.36 10.31
N LEU A 83 0.85 -8.22 10.65
CA LEU A 83 -0.16 -8.10 11.71
C LEU A 83 -1.49 -8.80 11.37
N ARG A 84 -1.83 -8.97 10.08
CA ARG A 84 -2.96 -9.80 9.65
C ARG A 84 -2.71 -11.31 9.84
N LYS A 85 -1.46 -11.71 10.08
CA LYS A 85 -1.07 -13.07 10.44
C LYS A 85 -0.99 -13.18 11.97
N ASN A 86 -0.19 -14.12 12.48
CA ASN A 86 -0.05 -14.37 13.91
C ASN A 86 1.12 -13.61 14.56
N ILE A 87 1.39 -12.38 14.11
CA ILE A 87 2.45 -11.53 14.68
C ILE A 87 1.82 -10.38 15.46
N LEU A 88 2.24 -10.21 16.71
CA LEU A 88 1.84 -9.11 17.57
C LEU A 88 3.00 -8.13 17.72
N ILE A 89 2.75 -6.86 17.39
CA ILE A 89 3.69 -5.77 17.64
C ILE A 89 3.09 -4.85 18.70
N ARG A 90 3.89 -4.51 19.71
CA ARG A 90 3.56 -3.54 20.73
C ARG A 90 4.62 -2.46 20.80
N VAL A 91 4.19 -1.24 21.12
CA VAL A 91 5.07 -0.15 21.54
C VAL A 91 4.65 0.20 22.95
N ASN A 92 5.55 -0.02 23.91
CA ASN A 92 5.22 -0.12 25.33
C ASN A 92 4.08 -1.16 25.51
N GLU A 93 2.99 -0.79 26.20
CA GLU A 93 1.82 -1.67 26.38
C GLU A 93 0.78 -1.59 25.26
N ARG A 94 0.94 -0.67 24.30
CA ARG A 94 -0.06 -0.44 23.25
C ARG A 94 0.17 -1.33 22.04
N ARG A 95 -0.86 -2.09 21.65
CA ARG A 95 -0.86 -2.88 20.41
C ARG A 95 -0.90 -1.98 19.17
N CYS A 96 -0.08 -2.30 18.17
CA CYS A 96 -0.16 -1.65 16.86
C CYS A 96 -1.42 -2.12 16.12
N PRO A 97 -2.33 -1.23 15.72
CA PRO A 97 -3.53 -1.61 14.98
C PRO A 97 -3.19 -2.07 13.56
N VAL A 98 -3.93 -3.05 13.04
CA VAL A 98 -3.80 -3.46 11.64
C VAL A 98 -4.38 -2.37 10.74
N PHE A 99 -3.59 -1.88 9.78
CA PHE A 99 -4.11 -0.99 8.76
C PHE A 99 -4.89 -1.77 7.69
N ASN A 100 -6.03 -1.22 7.26
CA ASN A 100 -6.81 -1.73 6.14
C ASN A 100 -7.21 -0.56 5.24
N HIS A 101 -7.11 -0.75 3.94
CA HIS A 101 -7.64 0.19 2.95
C HIS A 101 -9.18 0.16 2.96
N CYS A 102 -9.82 1.34 2.92
CA CYS A 102 -11.27 1.46 2.89
C CYS A 102 -11.79 1.36 1.45
N VAL A 103 -11.87 0.14 0.92
CA VAL A 103 -12.13 -0.12 -0.50
C VAL A 103 -13.46 -0.80 -0.76
N TRP A 104 -14.00 -0.56 -1.95
CA TRP A 104 -15.15 -1.30 -2.46
C TRP A 104 -14.79 -2.78 -2.70
N SER A 105 -15.77 -3.67 -2.53
CA SER A 105 -15.58 -5.09 -2.81
C SER A 105 -15.37 -5.35 -4.30
N SER A 106 -14.70 -6.47 -4.63
CA SER A 106 -14.46 -6.91 -6.01
C SER A 106 -15.73 -7.25 -6.79
N ASN A 107 -16.88 -7.35 -6.11
CA ASN A 107 -18.17 -7.58 -6.74
C ASN A 107 -18.83 -6.28 -7.23
N ARG A 108 -18.34 -5.11 -6.82
CA ARG A 108 -18.85 -3.81 -7.29
C ARG A 108 -18.22 -3.45 -8.63
N PHE A 109 -18.97 -2.76 -9.46
CA PHE A 109 -18.52 -2.35 -10.78
C PHE A 109 -19.27 -1.10 -11.24
N VAL A 110 -18.71 -0.46 -12.27
CA VAL A 110 -19.40 0.53 -13.10
C VAL A 110 -19.40 0.06 -14.55
N GLU A 111 -20.33 0.57 -15.33
CA GLU A 111 -20.37 0.34 -16.77
C GLU A 111 -20.06 1.65 -17.49
N ARG A 112 -19.08 1.60 -18.40
CA ARG A 112 -18.66 2.76 -19.20
C ARG A 112 -18.77 2.44 -20.68
N ARG A 113 -19.29 3.40 -21.44
CA ARG A 113 -19.31 3.32 -22.90
C ARG A 113 -17.88 3.17 -23.42
N GLY A 114 -17.65 2.16 -24.26
CA GLY A 114 -16.34 1.87 -24.86
C GLY A 114 -15.42 0.98 -24.02
N HIS A 115 -15.68 0.80 -22.72
CA HIS A 115 -14.87 -0.07 -21.83
C HIS A 115 -15.68 -1.19 -21.17
N GLY A 116 -17.01 -1.18 -21.32
CA GLY A 116 -17.89 -2.19 -20.74
C GLY A 116 -17.89 -2.14 -19.21
N ARG A 117 -17.93 -3.32 -18.60
CA ARG A 117 -17.96 -3.48 -17.14
C ARG A 117 -16.55 -3.40 -16.55
N ILE A 118 -16.35 -2.47 -15.62
CA ILE A 118 -15.07 -2.26 -14.92
C ILE A 118 -15.27 -2.55 -13.44
N GLN A 119 -14.62 -3.59 -12.93
CA GLN A 119 -14.68 -3.94 -11.51
C GLN A 119 -14.02 -2.85 -10.64
N ALA A 120 -14.52 -2.70 -9.42
CA ALA A 120 -14.00 -1.74 -8.43
C ALA A 120 -12.66 -2.18 -7.83
N ARG A 121 -12.30 -3.46 -7.98
CA ARG A 121 -11.07 -4.07 -7.50
C ARG A 121 -10.63 -5.18 -8.43
N PHE A 122 -9.32 -5.22 -8.67
CA PHE A 122 -8.63 -6.29 -9.39
C PHE A 122 -7.61 -6.92 -8.45
N ASP A 123 -7.66 -8.23 -8.32
CA ASP A 123 -6.68 -9.04 -7.59
C ASP A 123 -5.80 -9.77 -8.62
N PHE A 124 -4.50 -9.88 -8.35
CA PHE A 124 -3.54 -10.51 -9.24
C PHE A 124 -2.51 -11.33 -8.46
N ASN A 125 -2.02 -12.39 -9.10
CA ASN A 125 -0.94 -13.25 -8.60
C ASN A 125 -0.26 -13.92 -9.79
N GLU A 126 0.70 -13.22 -10.40
CA GLU A 126 1.30 -13.58 -11.68
C GLU A 126 2.81 -13.71 -11.56
N VAL A 127 3.39 -14.62 -12.33
CA VAL A 127 4.85 -14.73 -12.52
C VAL A 127 5.22 -13.79 -13.67
N LEU A 128 5.94 -12.70 -13.37
CA LEU A 128 6.40 -11.75 -14.41
C LEU A 128 7.53 -12.34 -15.24
N ARG A 129 8.47 -13.00 -14.57
CA ARG A 129 9.60 -13.70 -15.19
C ARG A 129 10.16 -14.75 -14.25
N SER A 130 10.98 -15.64 -14.80
CA SER A 130 11.78 -16.59 -14.03
C SER A 130 13.25 -16.30 -14.27
N GLU A 131 14.02 -16.19 -13.20
CA GLU A 131 15.45 -15.93 -13.27
C GLU A 131 16.24 -17.09 -12.69
N GLN A 132 17.37 -17.41 -13.28
CA GLN A 132 18.35 -18.28 -12.66
C GLN A 132 19.36 -17.42 -11.89
N ARG A 133 19.62 -17.75 -10.63
CA ARG A 133 20.59 -17.06 -9.79
C ARG A 133 21.51 -18.04 -9.09
N CYS A 134 22.75 -17.61 -8.89
CA CYS A 134 23.71 -18.32 -8.06
C CYS A 134 23.24 -18.32 -6.60
N TYR A 135 23.17 -19.49 -5.97
CA TYR A 135 22.79 -19.64 -4.57
C TYR A 135 23.83 -19.02 -3.62
N ALA A 136 25.11 -19.06 -3.98
CA ALA A 136 26.20 -18.59 -3.11
C ALA A 136 26.33 -17.07 -3.09
N CYS A 137 26.29 -16.40 -4.25
CA CYS A 137 26.50 -14.95 -4.35
C CYS A 137 25.27 -14.14 -4.76
N GLY A 138 24.19 -14.79 -5.24
CA GLY A 138 22.96 -14.11 -5.67
C GLY A 138 22.99 -13.49 -7.08
N ASN A 139 24.13 -13.61 -7.79
CA ASN A 139 24.26 -13.11 -9.16
C ASN A 139 23.31 -13.81 -10.11
N LEU A 140 22.80 -13.05 -11.09
CA LEU A 140 22.00 -13.59 -12.18
C LEU A 140 22.87 -14.47 -13.08
N ILE A 141 22.35 -15.63 -13.43
CA ILE A 141 22.95 -16.55 -14.40
C ILE A 141 22.33 -16.23 -15.76
N GLN A 142 23.16 -15.99 -16.76
CA GLN A 142 22.65 -15.67 -18.10
C GLN A 142 22.02 -16.92 -18.72
N PRO A 143 21.04 -16.78 -19.65
CA PRO A 143 20.31 -17.91 -20.22
C PRO A 143 21.16 -19.00 -20.92
N ASN A 144 22.43 -18.70 -21.22
CA ASN A 144 23.38 -19.60 -21.89
C ASN A 144 24.53 -20.04 -20.97
N GLU A 145 24.42 -19.79 -19.66
CA GLU A 145 25.43 -20.17 -18.68
C GLU A 145 24.84 -21.20 -17.71
N ASP A 146 25.57 -22.29 -17.48
CA ASP A 146 25.16 -23.30 -16.49
C ASP A 146 25.78 -23.05 -15.10
N ASN A 147 26.77 -22.15 -15.04
CA ASN A 147 27.62 -21.94 -13.88
C ASN A 147 27.72 -20.45 -13.55
N CYS A 148 27.94 -20.11 -12.27
CA CYS A 148 28.16 -18.72 -11.88
C CYS A 148 29.57 -18.25 -12.23
N GLN A 149 29.72 -17.19 -13.03
CA GLN A 149 31.03 -16.60 -13.37
C GLN A 149 31.88 -16.21 -12.14
N ASN A 150 31.25 -15.86 -11.01
CA ASN A 150 31.97 -15.43 -9.81
C ASN A 150 32.28 -16.58 -8.83
N CYS A 151 31.50 -17.66 -8.85
CA CYS A 151 31.64 -18.77 -7.89
C CYS A 151 32.09 -20.07 -8.55
N GLY A 152 32.19 -20.10 -9.88
CA GLY A 152 32.41 -21.32 -10.66
C GLY A 152 31.43 -22.42 -10.27
N ASP A 153 31.96 -23.64 -10.13
CA ASP A 153 31.18 -24.85 -9.84
C ASP A 153 30.61 -24.90 -8.41
N THR A 154 31.08 -24.03 -7.51
CA THR A 154 30.53 -23.93 -6.14
C THR A 154 29.20 -23.18 -6.11
N GLY A 155 28.94 -22.37 -7.15
CA GLY A 155 27.73 -21.57 -7.29
C GLY A 155 26.55 -22.38 -7.82
N LYS A 156 25.89 -23.15 -6.96
CA LYS A 156 24.67 -23.88 -7.35
C LYS A 156 23.62 -22.93 -7.93
N VAL A 157 23.11 -23.24 -9.11
CA VAL A 157 22.06 -22.45 -9.77
C VAL A 157 20.70 -22.75 -9.16
N LYS A 158 19.91 -21.71 -8.90
CA LYS A 158 18.52 -21.82 -8.46
C LYS A 158 17.63 -20.92 -9.31
N THR A 159 16.53 -21.49 -9.78
CA THR A 159 15.46 -20.72 -10.41
C THR A 159 14.63 -19.99 -9.35
N ARG A 160 14.42 -18.69 -9.56
CA ARG A 160 13.58 -17.83 -8.74
C ARG A 160 12.52 -17.18 -9.62
N GLU A 161 11.26 -17.40 -9.29
CA GLU A 161 10.14 -16.74 -9.93
C GLU A 161 10.00 -15.31 -9.38
N CYS A 162 9.93 -14.34 -10.28
CA CYS A 162 9.61 -12.95 -9.99
C CYS A 162 8.09 -12.80 -9.97
N VAL A 163 7.49 -13.23 -8.85
CA VAL A 163 6.04 -13.15 -8.65
C VAL A 163 5.64 -11.74 -8.24
N ILE A 164 4.61 -11.20 -8.88
CA ILE A 164 3.84 -10.06 -8.42
C ILE A 164 2.49 -10.55 -7.92
N LYS A 165 2.12 -10.18 -6.70
CA LYS A 165 0.82 -10.50 -6.12
C LYS A 165 0.23 -9.26 -5.47
N GLY A 166 -1.08 -9.22 -5.30
CA GLY A 166 -1.72 -8.09 -4.64
C GLY A 166 -3.05 -7.73 -5.27
N TRP A 167 -3.44 -6.48 -5.06
CA TRP A 167 -4.69 -5.96 -5.58
C TRP A 167 -4.63 -4.45 -5.73
N VAL A 168 -5.40 -3.93 -6.69
CA VAL A 168 -5.66 -2.50 -6.88
C VAL A 168 -7.16 -2.27 -6.95
N GLY A 169 -7.65 -1.15 -6.46
CA GLY A 169 -9.08 -0.87 -6.42
C GLY A 169 -9.42 0.56 -6.02
N ILE A 170 -10.71 0.77 -5.78
CA ILE A 170 -11.29 2.08 -5.54
C ILE A 170 -11.65 2.25 -4.07
N GLN A 171 -11.12 3.31 -3.46
CA GLN A 171 -11.48 3.76 -2.13
C GLN A 171 -12.94 4.26 -2.09
N ARG A 172 -13.62 3.97 -0.98
CA ARG A 172 -15.03 4.32 -0.77
C ARG A 172 -15.28 5.83 -0.79
N PHE A 173 -14.29 6.62 -0.39
CA PHE A 173 -14.29 8.09 -0.40
C PHE A 173 -13.09 8.65 -1.19
N ASP A 174 -13.19 9.92 -1.60
CA ASP A 174 -12.09 10.66 -2.24
C ASP A 174 -11.20 11.36 -1.20
N SER A 175 -9.90 11.51 -1.50
CA SER A 175 -8.96 12.16 -0.58
C SER A 175 -7.88 12.93 -1.31
N LEU A 176 -7.45 14.06 -0.74
CA LEU A 176 -6.28 14.81 -1.22
C LEU A 176 -4.98 14.02 -1.01
N ASN A 177 -4.91 13.14 -0.02
CA ASN A 177 -3.66 12.51 0.41
C ASN A 177 -3.72 10.98 0.42
N ARG A 178 -4.88 10.40 0.72
CA ARG A 178 -5.07 8.97 1.00
C ARG A 178 -5.42 8.19 -0.28
N PHE A 179 -4.50 8.23 -1.23
CA PHE A 179 -4.56 7.45 -2.47
C PHE A 179 -3.15 7.16 -2.97
N GLY A 180 -3.01 6.21 -3.89
CA GLY A 180 -1.72 5.64 -4.29
C GLY A 180 -1.59 4.19 -3.85
N LEU A 181 -0.50 3.56 -4.26
CA LEU A 181 -0.28 2.14 -4.00
C LEU A 181 0.74 1.96 -2.88
N ASP A 182 0.49 0.97 -2.01
CA ASP A 182 1.47 0.50 -1.05
C ASP A 182 2.30 -0.60 -1.71
N PHE A 183 3.62 -0.38 -1.85
CA PHE A 183 4.54 -1.39 -2.37
C PHE A 183 5.24 -2.12 -1.22
N ILE A 184 5.03 -3.42 -1.16
CA ILE A 184 5.35 -4.28 -0.02
C ILE A 184 6.42 -5.27 -0.40
N ARG A 185 7.44 -5.40 0.46
CA ARG A 185 8.52 -6.37 0.33
C ARG A 185 8.69 -7.13 1.64
N ASN A 186 8.63 -8.46 1.58
CA ASN A 186 8.75 -9.38 2.71
C ASN A 186 7.85 -9.00 3.89
N GLY A 187 6.61 -8.57 3.59
CA GLY A 187 5.61 -8.18 4.58
C GLY A 187 5.75 -6.78 5.18
N ARG A 188 6.75 -6.00 4.77
CA ARG A 188 6.92 -4.59 5.14
C ARG A 188 6.56 -3.69 3.95
N ALA A 189 5.67 -2.72 4.15
CA ALA A 189 5.46 -1.64 3.18
C ALA A 189 6.72 -0.77 3.11
N ILE A 190 7.39 -0.79 1.96
CA ILE A 190 8.56 0.05 1.71
C ILE A 190 8.07 1.44 1.33
N LEU A 191 7.22 1.50 0.30
CA LEU A 191 6.53 2.70 -0.15
C LEU A 191 5.06 2.65 0.29
N ILE A 192 4.55 3.79 0.72
CA ILE A 192 3.19 3.97 1.22
C ILE A 192 2.53 5.08 0.41
N ASP A 193 1.31 4.86 -0.06
CA ASP A 193 0.55 5.82 -0.86
C ASP A 193 1.37 6.38 -2.05
N GLU A 194 2.18 5.53 -2.69
CA GLU A 194 3.05 5.88 -3.82
C GLU A 194 2.19 6.29 -5.01
N LYS A 195 2.36 7.55 -5.44
CA LYS A 195 1.61 8.16 -6.54
C LYS A 195 2.47 8.32 -7.78
N ASP A 196 3.72 8.77 -7.59
CA ASP A 196 4.54 9.26 -8.69
C ASP A 196 4.86 8.16 -9.71
N ALA A 197 5.27 6.97 -9.26
CA ALA A 197 5.52 5.87 -10.19
C ALA A 197 4.28 5.31 -10.90
N VAL A 198 3.09 5.56 -10.35
CA VAL A 198 1.84 4.93 -10.81
C VAL A 198 1.01 5.89 -11.67
N PHE A 199 1.05 7.18 -11.35
CA PHE A 199 0.14 8.19 -11.90
C PHE A 199 0.86 9.29 -12.68
N THR A 200 2.18 9.19 -12.87
CA THR A 200 2.93 10.16 -13.67
C THR A 200 3.39 9.56 -14.99
N TRP A 201 3.14 10.23 -16.11
CA TRP A 201 3.60 9.82 -17.44
C TRP A 201 4.66 10.78 -17.97
N THR A 202 5.65 10.23 -18.66
CA THR A 202 6.67 11.00 -19.37
C THR A 202 6.65 10.55 -20.83
N PRO A 203 6.05 11.32 -21.75
CA PRO A 203 6.05 10.95 -23.16
C PRO A 203 7.47 10.95 -23.71
N GLU A 204 7.82 9.95 -24.51
CA GLU A 204 9.14 9.85 -25.15
C GLU A 204 9.45 11.04 -26.05
N THR A 205 8.41 11.61 -26.67
CA THR A 205 8.52 12.74 -27.61
C THR A 205 8.95 14.04 -26.93
N THR A 206 8.45 14.31 -25.72
CA THR A 206 8.69 15.57 -25.02
C THR A 206 9.69 15.46 -23.87
N GLY A 207 9.83 14.27 -23.28
CA GLY A 207 10.60 14.07 -22.04
C GLY A 207 10.03 14.77 -20.80
N GLU A 208 8.91 15.49 -20.92
CA GLU A 208 8.29 16.21 -19.82
C GLU A 208 7.43 15.28 -18.94
N LYS A 209 7.70 15.31 -17.64
CA LYS A 209 7.02 14.50 -16.64
C LYS A 209 5.68 15.15 -16.25
N LYS A 210 4.55 14.47 -16.49
CA LYS A 210 3.19 14.97 -16.24
C LYS A 210 2.37 14.06 -15.34
N MET A 211 1.85 14.62 -14.25
CA MET A 211 0.89 13.93 -13.38
C MET A 211 -0.43 13.73 -14.11
N GLU A 212 -0.87 12.48 -14.25
CA GLU A 212 -2.09 12.09 -14.97
C GLU A 212 -3.30 11.91 -14.06
N TYR A 213 -3.08 11.46 -12.82
CA TYR A 213 -4.13 11.21 -11.83
C TYR A 213 -3.76 11.80 -10.47
N PRO A 214 -4.64 12.58 -9.81
CA PRO A 214 -6.06 12.75 -10.09
C PRO A 214 -6.42 13.66 -11.28
N GLY A 215 -5.45 14.41 -11.85
CA GLY A 215 -5.54 15.10 -13.13
C GLY A 215 -6.66 16.13 -13.29
N ASP A 216 -7.91 15.66 -13.37
CA ASP A 216 -9.15 16.43 -13.50
C ASP A 216 -9.70 17.00 -12.19
N GLN A 217 -9.24 16.48 -11.06
CA GLN A 217 -9.77 16.81 -9.75
C GLN A 217 -8.64 16.85 -8.72
N LEU A 218 -8.89 17.45 -7.57
CA LEU A 218 -7.87 17.58 -6.51
C LEU A 218 -7.69 16.28 -5.70
N THR A 219 -8.68 15.38 -5.73
CA THR A 219 -8.75 14.20 -4.85
C THR A 219 -8.64 12.89 -5.63
N GLY A 220 -7.94 11.91 -5.04
CA GLY A 220 -7.82 10.56 -5.59
C GLY A 220 -8.60 9.50 -4.80
N ARG A 221 -8.76 8.33 -5.42
CA ARG A 221 -9.47 7.15 -4.91
C ARG A 221 -8.78 5.83 -5.26
N ILE A 222 -7.88 5.80 -6.24
CA ILE A 222 -7.18 4.58 -6.63
C ILE A 222 -6.17 4.22 -5.53
N VAL A 223 -6.33 3.04 -4.96
CA VAL A 223 -5.49 2.48 -3.88
C VAL A 223 -5.16 1.02 -4.16
N GLY A 224 -4.14 0.48 -3.51
CA GLY A 224 -3.83 -0.93 -3.62
C GLY A 224 -2.67 -1.37 -2.75
N GLU A 225 -2.50 -2.68 -2.66
CA GLU A 225 -1.37 -3.34 -2.01
C GLU A 225 -0.68 -4.21 -3.06
N VAL A 226 0.59 -3.91 -3.36
CA VAL A 226 1.37 -4.63 -4.37
C VAL A 226 2.57 -5.27 -3.69
N TYR A 227 2.67 -6.59 -3.75
CA TYR A 227 3.74 -7.36 -3.14
C TYR A 227 4.78 -7.74 -4.19
N ILE A 228 6.00 -7.26 -3.98
CA ILE A 228 7.12 -7.34 -4.92
C ILE A 228 8.40 -7.76 -4.19
N ASP A 229 8.37 -8.99 -3.68
CA ASP A 229 9.46 -9.56 -2.86
C ASP A 229 10.79 -9.72 -3.63
N HIS A 230 10.71 -9.74 -4.96
CA HIS A 230 11.84 -9.88 -5.88
C HIS A 230 12.56 -8.56 -6.19
N VAL A 231 11.89 -7.42 -6.07
CA VAL A 231 12.48 -6.11 -6.41
C VAL A 231 13.49 -5.68 -5.34
N PRO A 232 14.69 -5.22 -5.73
CA PRO A 232 15.70 -4.73 -4.80
C PRO A 232 15.32 -3.37 -4.20
N THR A 233 15.75 -3.15 -2.96
CA THR A 233 15.59 -1.86 -2.25
C THR A 233 16.93 -1.16 -2.12
N ASP A 234 16.88 0.10 -1.72
CA ASP A 234 18.06 0.77 -1.20
C ASP A 234 18.52 0.15 0.14
N PHE A 235 19.70 0.58 0.61
CA PHE A 235 20.35 0.02 1.80
C PHE A 235 19.55 0.28 3.09
N VAL A 236 18.85 1.42 3.17
CA VAL A 236 17.99 1.82 4.30
C VAL A 236 16.56 1.25 4.22
N LYS A 237 16.19 0.62 3.09
CA LYS A 237 14.87 0.02 2.84
C LYS A 237 13.75 1.06 2.97
N ILE A 238 13.95 2.25 2.41
CA ILE A 238 12.94 3.32 2.33
C ILE A 238 12.42 3.48 0.90
N ASP A 239 13.17 3.05 -0.11
CA ASP A 239 12.76 3.05 -1.50
C ASP A 239 13.17 1.75 -2.22
N PHE A 240 12.53 1.49 -3.35
CA PHE A 240 12.98 0.49 -4.31
C PHE A 240 14.03 1.10 -5.24
N GLN A 241 14.89 0.26 -5.80
CA GLN A 241 15.83 0.72 -6.82
C GLN A 241 15.05 1.01 -8.12
N ARG A 242 14.66 2.26 -8.32
CA ARG A 242 13.78 2.71 -9.43
C ARG A 242 14.37 2.44 -10.82
N THR A 243 15.70 2.31 -10.92
CA THR A 243 16.43 1.99 -12.15
C THR A 243 16.54 0.49 -12.43
N SER A 244 16.07 -0.37 -11.52
CA SER A 244 16.14 -1.82 -11.70
C SER A 244 15.12 -2.30 -12.75
N PRO A 245 15.48 -3.29 -13.59
CA PRO A 245 14.54 -3.92 -14.52
C PRO A 245 13.32 -4.52 -13.81
N GLU A 246 13.51 -5.10 -12.61
CA GLU A 246 12.45 -5.60 -11.73
C GLU A 246 11.39 -4.52 -11.45
N TRP A 247 11.82 -3.31 -11.10
CA TRP A 247 10.91 -2.21 -10.83
C TRP A 247 10.16 -1.77 -12.09
N ALA A 248 10.86 -1.63 -13.21
CA ALA A 248 10.26 -1.23 -14.48
C ALA A 248 9.15 -2.21 -14.93
N GLU A 249 9.40 -3.52 -14.82
CA GLU A 249 8.41 -4.55 -15.17
C GLU A 249 7.17 -4.51 -14.26
N VAL A 250 7.35 -4.29 -12.96
CA VAL A 250 6.24 -4.13 -12.01
C VAL A 250 5.36 -2.94 -12.40
N ILE A 251 5.97 -1.79 -12.70
CA ILE A 251 5.21 -0.60 -13.09
C ILE A 251 4.51 -0.82 -14.43
N LYS A 252 5.19 -1.40 -15.42
CA LYS A 252 4.61 -1.79 -16.71
C LYS A 252 3.40 -2.72 -16.53
N PHE A 253 3.50 -3.72 -15.66
CA PHE A 253 2.38 -4.64 -15.39
C PHE A 253 1.16 -3.91 -14.78
N LEU A 254 1.39 -2.98 -13.86
CA LEU A 254 0.32 -2.29 -13.15
C LEU A 254 -0.39 -1.25 -13.99
N ARG A 255 0.35 -0.39 -14.70
CA ARG A 255 -0.19 0.77 -15.42
C ARG A 255 0.02 0.80 -16.93
N GLY A 256 0.73 -0.18 -17.49
CA GLY A 256 1.04 -0.23 -18.91
C GLY A 256 2.23 0.66 -19.30
N GLU A 257 2.48 0.72 -20.61
CA GLU A 257 3.59 1.46 -21.24
C GLU A 257 3.12 2.72 -21.97
N SER A 258 1.92 3.19 -21.71
CA SER A 258 1.37 4.37 -22.34
C SER A 258 0.54 5.19 -21.37
N SER A 259 0.22 6.41 -21.80
CA SER A 259 -0.57 7.37 -21.03
C SER A 259 -1.88 6.76 -20.54
N LEU A 260 -2.29 7.12 -19.32
CA LEU A 260 -3.62 6.80 -18.82
C LEU A 260 -4.73 7.55 -19.60
N TRP A 261 -4.36 8.58 -20.37
CA TRP A 261 -5.28 9.41 -21.16
C TRP A 261 -5.37 8.95 -22.61
N PRO A 262 -6.53 8.44 -23.07
CA PRO A 262 -6.69 7.95 -24.45
C PRO A 262 -6.42 9.00 -25.53
N GLU A 263 -6.68 10.27 -25.23
CA GLU A 263 -6.37 11.38 -26.13
C GLU A 263 -4.87 11.59 -26.30
N THR A 264 -4.10 11.47 -25.20
CA THR A 264 -2.64 11.54 -25.23
C THR A 264 -2.06 10.32 -25.96
N GLN A 265 -2.61 9.12 -25.73
CA GLN A 265 -2.21 7.92 -26.45
C GLN A 265 -2.34 8.10 -27.97
N ARG A 266 -3.52 8.55 -28.43
CA ARG A 266 -3.75 8.83 -29.87
C ARG A 266 -2.86 9.94 -30.42
N LYS A 267 -2.68 11.04 -29.67
CA LYS A 267 -1.85 12.17 -30.09
C LYS A 267 -0.39 11.78 -30.29
N ASN A 268 0.11 10.89 -29.44
CA ASN A 268 1.51 10.46 -29.44
C ASN A 268 1.72 9.13 -30.18
N ASN A 269 0.67 8.54 -30.76
CA ASN A 269 0.70 7.20 -31.39
C ASN A 269 1.25 6.11 -30.45
N GLU A 270 0.87 6.19 -29.17
CA GLU A 270 1.23 5.21 -28.14
C GLU A 270 0.35 3.95 -28.25
N PRO A 271 0.82 2.78 -27.78
CA PRO A 271 0.03 1.55 -27.79
C PRO A 271 -1.20 1.65 -26.89
N ASP A 272 -2.23 0.88 -27.24
CA ASP A 272 -3.42 0.70 -26.39
C ASP A 272 -3.02 0.19 -25.00
N ASN A 273 -3.71 0.69 -23.99
CA ASN A 273 -3.46 0.33 -22.60
C ASN A 273 -4.67 -0.41 -22.04
N ASP A 274 -4.44 -1.61 -21.51
CA ASP A 274 -5.48 -2.43 -20.88
C ASP A 274 -5.08 -2.85 -19.45
N SER A 275 -4.11 -2.15 -18.86
CA SER A 275 -3.61 -2.42 -17.52
C SER A 275 -4.67 -2.19 -16.43
N TYR A 276 -4.44 -2.75 -15.25
CA TYR A 276 -5.38 -2.62 -14.13
C TYR A 276 -5.58 -1.16 -13.70
N ILE A 277 -4.51 -0.37 -13.63
CA ILE A 277 -4.60 1.05 -13.29
C ILE A 277 -5.31 1.83 -14.39
N TYR A 278 -5.07 1.53 -15.66
CA TYR A 278 -5.80 2.14 -16.77
C TYR A 278 -7.31 1.87 -16.69
N LYS A 279 -7.71 0.61 -16.47
CA LYS A 279 -9.12 0.23 -16.28
C LYS A 279 -9.77 1.02 -15.15
N LEU A 280 -9.12 1.07 -13.98
CA LEU A 280 -9.62 1.84 -12.83
C LEU A 280 -9.68 3.34 -13.14
N PHE A 281 -8.71 3.89 -13.85
CA PHE A 281 -8.69 5.28 -14.27
C PHE A 281 -9.86 5.60 -15.21
N GLN A 282 -10.11 4.79 -16.25
CA GLN A 282 -11.25 5.00 -17.15
C GLN A 282 -12.60 4.89 -16.43
N GLY A 283 -12.71 3.96 -15.48
CA GLY A 283 -13.94 3.73 -14.73
C GLY A 283 -14.26 4.82 -13.71
N TYR A 284 -13.25 5.27 -12.95
CA TYR A 284 -13.48 5.90 -11.65
C TYR A 284 -12.72 7.21 -11.42
N ARG A 285 -11.98 7.73 -12.41
CA ARG A 285 -11.17 8.94 -12.21
C ARG A 285 -11.99 10.20 -11.92
N ARG A 286 -13.26 10.28 -12.35
CA ARG A 286 -14.15 11.43 -12.13
C ARG A 286 -15.38 11.00 -11.33
N ILE A 287 -15.83 11.90 -10.46
CA ILE A 287 -17.14 11.81 -9.80
C ILE A 287 -18.00 12.92 -10.40
N ARG A 288 -18.94 12.57 -11.28
CA ARG A 288 -19.91 13.46 -11.93
C ARG A 288 -21.29 13.32 -11.32
N THR A 289 -21.69 12.08 -11.03
CA THR A 289 -23.00 11.72 -10.53
C THR A 289 -22.86 10.84 -9.29
N PHE A 290 -23.33 11.35 -8.15
CA PHE A 290 -23.44 10.56 -6.92
C PHE A 290 -24.50 9.47 -7.11
N GLY A 291 -24.23 8.27 -6.61
CA GLY A 291 -25.05 7.09 -6.85
C GLY A 291 -24.30 5.96 -7.57
N LYS A 292 -25.06 5.00 -8.10
CA LYS A 292 -24.50 3.79 -8.74
C LYS A 292 -23.62 4.10 -9.94
N THR A 293 -23.91 5.19 -10.67
CA THR A 293 -23.21 5.57 -11.91
C THR A 293 -21.70 5.76 -11.72
N ASP A 294 -21.28 6.46 -10.66
CA ASP A 294 -19.85 6.70 -10.36
C ASP A 294 -19.40 6.03 -9.06
N MET A 295 -20.27 5.19 -8.49
CA MET A 295 -20.02 4.45 -7.27
C MET A 295 -19.52 5.38 -6.15
N TYR A 296 -20.30 6.43 -5.90
CA TYR A 296 -20.01 7.44 -4.88
C TYR A 296 -21.24 7.70 -4.02
N MET A 297 -21.02 7.89 -2.73
CA MET A 297 -22.08 8.09 -1.75
C MET A 297 -22.77 9.44 -1.94
N GLY A 298 -24.09 9.47 -1.74
CA GLY A 298 -24.86 10.70 -1.82
C GLY A 298 -26.23 10.57 -1.20
N TYR A 299 -27.08 11.52 -1.52
CA TYR A 299 -28.51 11.51 -1.23
C TYR A 299 -29.25 12.24 -2.35
N TRP A 300 -30.53 11.95 -2.52
CA TRP A 300 -31.36 12.71 -3.45
C TRP A 300 -31.75 14.06 -2.85
N ASP A 301 -31.27 15.15 -3.44
CA ASP A 301 -31.64 16.51 -3.05
C ASP A 301 -32.92 16.92 -3.78
N GLN A 302 -34.05 16.95 -3.06
CA GLN A 302 -35.34 17.31 -3.63
C GLN A 302 -35.38 18.73 -4.19
N SER A 303 -34.67 19.67 -3.54
CA SER A 303 -34.64 21.08 -3.94
C SER A 303 -33.95 21.27 -5.30
N LYS A 304 -32.93 20.46 -5.57
CA LYS A 304 -32.21 20.45 -6.85
C LYS A 304 -32.77 19.46 -7.86
N GLY A 305 -33.63 18.54 -7.42
CA GLY A 305 -34.12 17.44 -8.24
C GLY A 305 -33.01 16.53 -8.75
N ALA A 306 -31.91 16.39 -8.00
CA ALA A 306 -30.72 15.67 -8.44
C ALA A 306 -29.94 15.03 -7.27
N PRO A 307 -29.13 13.98 -7.54
CA PRO A 307 -28.22 13.42 -6.54
C PRO A 307 -27.20 14.46 -6.07
N SER A 308 -27.00 14.55 -4.76
CA SER A 308 -26.03 15.42 -4.11
C SER A 308 -25.09 14.64 -3.20
N ARG A 309 -23.90 15.20 -2.97
CA ARG A 309 -22.87 14.62 -2.12
C ARG A 309 -23.28 14.68 -0.65
N ILE A 310 -23.01 13.61 0.10
CA ILE A 310 -23.00 13.69 1.57
C ILE A 310 -21.94 14.68 2.07
N SER A 311 -22.12 15.23 3.27
CA SER A 311 -21.14 16.14 3.86
C SER A 311 -19.84 15.41 4.21
N ARG A 312 -18.73 16.16 4.34
CA ARG A 312 -17.45 15.62 4.79
C ARG A 312 -17.53 15.06 6.21
N ASP A 313 -18.39 15.62 7.06
CA ASP A 313 -18.60 15.12 8.42
C ASP A 313 -19.22 13.72 8.41
N VAL A 314 -20.24 13.49 7.57
CA VAL A 314 -20.82 12.16 7.38
C VAL A 314 -19.79 11.20 6.82
N GLU A 315 -18.98 11.60 5.83
CA GLU A 315 -17.88 10.75 5.33
C GLU A 315 -16.89 10.36 6.44
N ASN A 316 -16.54 11.30 7.33
CA ASN A 316 -15.66 11.05 8.46
C ASN A 316 -16.29 10.08 9.47
N GLU A 317 -17.57 10.25 9.80
CA GLU A 317 -18.31 9.32 10.67
C GLU A 317 -18.32 7.90 10.09
N LEU A 318 -18.59 7.76 8.78
CA LEU A 318 -18.54 6.46 8.11
C LEU A 318 -17.14 5.85 8.17
N TYR A 319 -16.10 6.67 8.02
CA TYR A 319 -14.73 6.22 8.13
C TYR A 319 -14.35 5.79 9.57
N GLU A 320 -14.87 6.45 10.60
CA GLU A 320 -14.72 6.01 11.98
C GLU A 320 -15.38 4.65 12.24
N LYS A 321 -16.58 4.42 11.69
CA LYS A 321 -17.25 3.12 11.75
C LYS A 321 -16.43 2.04 11.06
N PHE A 322 -15.79 2.36 9.93
CA PHE A 322 -14.84 1.47 9.27
C PHE A 322 -13.65 1.12 10.17
N LEU A 323 -13.05 2.11 10.85
CA LEU A 323 -11.93 1.89 11.76
C LEU A 323 -12.31 1.01 12.97
N LYS A 324 -13.55 1.11 13.45
CA LYS A 324 -14.10 0.27 14.51
C LYS A 324 -14.58 -1.11 14.02
N ASN A 325 -14.52 -1.36 12.71
CA ASN A 325 -15.01 -2.58 12.07
C ASN A 325 -16.49 -2.87 12.39
N GLU A 326 -17.32 -1.83 12.36
CA GLU A 326 -18.76 -1.97 12.57
C GLU A 326 -19.41 -2.76 11.41
N PRO A 327 -20.47 -3.56 11.67
CA PRO A 327 -21.20 -4.28 10.63
C PRO A 327 -21.69 -3.33 9.52
N GLY A 328 -21.52 -3.73 8.26
CA GLY A 328 -21.82 -2.89 7.10
C GLY A 328 -20.74 -1.88 6.73
N PHE A 329 -19.79 -1.58 7.63
CA PHE A 329 -18.80 -0.52 7.41
C PHE A 329 -17.36 -1.01 7.38
N GLY A 330 -17.07 -2.22 7.85
CA GLY A 330 -15.72 -2.76 7.97
C GLY A 330 -14.97 -3.08 6.66
N PRO A 331 -13.74 -3.59 6.74
CA PRO A 331 -12.90 -3.91 5.57
C PRO A 331 -13.46 -5.01 4.66
N LYS A 332 -14.22 -5.96 5.22
CA LYS A 332 -14.80 -7.09 4.47
C LYS A 332 -16.29 -6.91 4.16
N ASP A 333 -16.88 -5.78 4.56
CA ASP A 333 -18.30 -5.51 4.40
C ASP A 333 -18.51 -4.06 3.96
N ASP A 334 -19.03 -3.89 2.75
CA ASP A 334 -19.34 -2.58 2.16
C ASP A 334 -20.85 -2.30 2.11
N SER A 335 -21.70 -3.14 2.70
CA SER A 335 -23.15 -3.06 2.56
C SER A 335 -23.75 -1.79 3.17
N GLY A 336 -23.23 -1.33 4.31
CA GLY A 336 -23.62 -0.09 4.97
C GLY A 336 -23.21 1.14 4.15
N TRP A 337 -22.00 1.12 3.57
CA TRP A 337 -21.56 2.16 2.63
C TRP A 337 -22.42 2.19 1.37
N TRP A 338 -22.79 1.03 0.85
CA TRP A 338 -23.58 0.89 -0.37
C TRP A 338 -24.97 1.53 -0.23
N LYS A 339 -25.60 1.49 0.94
CA LYS A 339 -26.89 2.16 1.19
C LYS A 339 -26.85 3.66 0.86
N TYR A 340 -25.73 4.34 1.12
CA TYR A 340 -25.57 5.77 0.76
C TYR A 340 -25.36 5.97 -0.74
N VAL A 341 -24.85 4.97 -1.45
CA VAL A 341 -24.81 4.99 -2.92
C VAL A 341 -26.23 4.86 -3.46
N GLU A 342 -27.02 3.90 -2.95
CA GLU A 342 -28.40 3.69 -3.40
C GLU A 342 -29.34 4.85 -3.05
N ALA A 343 -29.17 5.47 -1.87
CA ALA A 343 -29.94 6.63 -1.45
C ALA A 343 -29.77 7.84 -2.38
N ALA A 344 -28.65 7.94 -3.09
CA ALA A 344 -28.45 8.99 -4.09
C ALA A 344 -29.33 8.78 -5.34
N ASP A 345 -29.70 7.55 -5.66
CA ASP A 345 -30.52 7.21 -6.83
C ASP A 345 -32.03 7.14 -6.51
N ILE A 346 -32.39 7.07 -5.23
CA ILE A 346 -33.80 6.97 -4.79
C ILE A 346 -34.42 8.37 -4.77
N ARG A 347 -35.25 8.67 -5.77
CA ARG A 347 -36.12 9.84 -5.77
C ARG A 347 -37.23 9.63 -4.72
N PRO A 348 -37.37 10.51 -3.71
CA PRO A 348 -38.47 10.47 -2.77
C PRO A 348 -39.81 10.54 -3.53
N ALA A 349 -40.83 9.85 -3.01
CA ALA A 349 -42.17 9.99 -3.55
C ALA A 349 -42.56 11.48 -3.55
N PRO A 350 -43.21 11.99 -4.62
CA PRO A 350 -43.71 13.36 -4.61
C PRO A 350 -44.60 13.54 -3.38
N GLU A 351 -44.42 14.66 -2.67
CA GLU A 351 -45.38 15.03 -1.62
C GLU A 351 -46.77 15.04 -2.24
N ILE A 352 -47.65 14.22 -1.68
CA ILE A 352 -49.07 14.23 -2.03
C ILE A 352 -49.55 15.63 -1.67
N ARG A 353 -49.88 16.43 -2.70
CA ARG A 353 -50.51 17.74 -2.50
C ARG A 353 -51.97 17.48 -2.22
N ASP A 354 -52.44 17.86 -1.04
CA ASP A 354 -53.87 17.83 -0.72
C ASP A 354 -54.65 18.58 -1.80
N CYS A 355 -55.73 17.98 -2.28
CA CYS A 355 -56.61 18.62 -3.26
C CYS A 355 -57.16 19.94 -2.67
N PRO A 356 -56.95 21.11 -3.31
CA PRO A 356 -57.41 22.39 -2.76
C PRO A 356 -58.94 22.48 -2.62
N ASP A 357 -59.68 21.66 -3.36
CA ASP A 357 -61.15 21.68 -3.39
C ASP A 357 -61.81 20.68 -2.42
N CYS A 358 -61.12 19.61 -2.02
CA CYS A 358 -61.74 18.57 -1.18
C CYS A 358 -60.87 18.03 -0.04
N GLY A 359 -59.61 18.47 0.09
CA GLY A 359 -58.72 18.06 1.19
C GLY A 359 -58.39 16.56 1.21
N ALA A 360 -58.66 15.83 0.13
CA ALA A 360 -58.27 14.44 -0.01
C ALA A 360 -56.78 14.35 -0.39
N GLN A 361 -56.09 13.42 0.28
CA GLN A 361 -54.75 12.95 -0.05
C GLN A 361 -54.79 12.02 -1.25
#